data_AF-A0A354Z648-F1
#
_entry.id   AF-A0A354Z648-F1
#
_cell.length_a   1.000
_cell.length_b   1.000
_cell.length_c   1.000
_cell.angle_alpha   90.00
_cell.angle_beta   90.00
_cell.angle_gamma   90.00
#
_symmetry.space_group_name_H-M   'P 1'
#
loop_
_entity.id
_entity.type
_entity.pdbx_description
1 polymer ?
#
loop_
_entity_poly.entity_id
_entity_poly.type
_entity_poly.pdbx_seq_one_letter_code
_entity_poly.pdbx_strand_id
1 'polypeptide(L)' 'MSTVRLEAVKVNSAADIPMQPASQDIWEKKYRLTSKLGEPVDQVIDDTWQRVARALAEPEATPEKRKYWFERFLWALRR' A
#
# COMPACT_ATOMS: atom_id res chain seq x y z
N MET A 1 -37.60 23.57 9.87
CA MET A 1 -36.74 22.64 9.09
C MET A 1 -35.33 22.78 9.65
N SER A 2 -34.94 21.89 10.57
CA SER A 2 -33.63 21.95 11.23
C SER A 2 -32.57 21.42 10.27
N THR A 3 -31.71 22.30 9.75
CA THR A 3 -30.59 21.91 8.92
C THR A 3 -29.46 21.42 9.84
N VAL A 4 -29.24 20.11 9.87
CA VAL A 4 -28.10 19.51 10.57
C VAL A 4 -26.82 20.05 9.93
N ARG A 5 -26.05 20.84 10.68
CA ARG A 5 -24.69 21.23 10.30
C ARG A 5 -23.83 19.97 10.33
N LEU A 6 -23.31 19.57 9.17
CA LEU A 6 -22.20 18.63 9.09
C LEU A 6 -21.01 19.32 9.77
N GLU A 7 -20.74 18.98 11.03
CA GLU A 7 -19.44 19.31 11.61
C GLU A 7 -18.36 18.67 10.74
N ALA A 8 -17.32 19.44 10.42
CA ALA A 8 -16.24 19.00 9.58
C ALA A 8 -15.63 17.71 10.15
N VAL A 9 -15.99 16.57 9.55
CA VAL A 9 -15.36 15.29 9.83
C VAL A 9 -13.87 15.50 9.54
N LYS A 10 -13.04 15.45 10.59
CA LYS A 10 -11.59 15.39 10.42
C LYS A 10 -11.33 14.21 9.48
N VAL A 11 -10.90 14.50 8.27
CA VAL A 11 -10.48 13.48 7.32
C VAL A 11 -9.17 12.94 7.85
N ASN A 12 -9.25 11.90 8.69
CA ASN A 12 -8.09 11.09 8.99
C ASN A 12 -7.56 10.57 7.65
N SER A 13 -6.26 10.64 7.43
CA SER A 13 -5.69 10.08 6.20
C SER A 13 -6.02 8.59 6.18
N ALA A 14 -6.34 8.00 5.02
CA ALA A 14 -6.68 6.58 4.98
C ALA A 14 -5.55 5.69 5.56
N ALA A 15 -4.31 6.19 5.55
CA ALA A 15 -3.13 5.65 6.21
C ALA A 15 -3.29 5.40 7.71
N ASP A 16 -4.15 6.16 8.40
CA ASP A 16 -4.37 6.06 9.84
C ASP A 16 -5.45 5.00 10.18
N ILE A 17 -6.10 4.42 9.17
CA ILE A 17 -7.13 3.40 9.35
C ILE A 17 -6.46 2.02 9.29
N PRO A 18 -6.48 1.23 10.38
CA PRO A 18 -5.90 -0.11 10.35
C PRO A 18 -6.66 -0.99 9.34
N MET A 19 -5.93 -1.89 8.69
CA MET A 19 -6.53 -2.80 7.74
C MET A 19 -7.55 -3.70 8.42
N GLN A 20 -8.71 -3.86 7.78
CA GLN A 20 -9.76 -4.75 8.29
C GLN A 20 -9.28 -6.21 8.23
N PRO A 21 -9.66 -7.07 9.19
CA PRO A 21 -9.26 -8.49 9.20
C PRO A 21 -9.61 -9.22 7.89
N ALA A 22 -10.78 -8.95 7.32
CA ALA A 22 -11.19 -9.53 6.05
C ALA A 22 -10.26 -9.12 4.87
N SER A 23 -9.78 -7.87 4.86
CA SER A 23 -8.82 -7.39 3.85
C SER A 23 -7.45 -8.04 4.02
N GLN A 24 -7.00 -8.23 5.27
CA GLN A 24 -5.78 -8.99 5.57
C GLN A 24 -5.88 -10.43 5.06
N ASP A 25 -6.98 -11.12 5.33
CA ASP A 25 -7.22 -12.50 4.86
C ASP A 25 -7.23 -12.60 3.34
N ILE A 26 -7.84 -11.63 2.65
CA ILE A 26 -7.86 -11.57 1.19
C ILE A 26 -6.44 -11.35 0.65
N TRP A 27 -5.67 -10.43 1.23
CA TRP A 27 -4.29 -10.19 0.83
C TRP A 27 -3.46 -11.47 0.98
N GLU A 28 -3.49 -12.13 2.13
CA GLU A 28 -2.75 -13.37 2.39
C GLU A 28 -3.04 -14.47 1.37
N LYS A 29 -4.31 -14.58 0.93
CA LYS A 29 -4.75 -15.64 0.02
C LYS A 29 -4.58 -15.33 -1.47
N LYS A 30 -4.58 -14.05 -1.86
CA LYS A 30 -4.71 -13.64 -3.27
C LYS A 30 -3.57 -12.78 -3.79
N TYR A 31 -2.90 -12.01 -2.94
CA TYR A 31 -1.94 -10.99 -3.35
C TYR A 31 -0.55 -11.15 -2.74
N ARG A 32 -0.46 -11.77 -1.55
CA ARG A 32 0.82 -12.05 -0.89
C ARG A 32 1.66 -12.95 -1.77
N LEU A 33 2.88 -12.51 -2.08
CA LEU A 33 3.81 -13.34 -2.84
C LEU A 33 4.32 -14.48 -1.95
N THR A 34 4.17 -15.71 -2.42
CA THR A 34 4.69 -16.92 -1.79
C THR A 34 5.66 -17.64 -2.73
N SER A 35 6.60 -18.36 -2.16
CA SER A 35 7.49 -19.25 -2.89
C SER A 35 6.73 -20.48 -3.41
N LYS A 36 7.39 -21.27 -4.25
CA LYS A 36 6.83 -22.55 -4.74
C LYS A 36 6.53 -23.55 -3.62
N LEU A 37 7.20 -23.43 -2.47
CA LEU A 37 6.99 -24.29 -1.31
C LEU A 37 5.88 -23.77 -0.39
N GLY A 38 5.21 -22.67 -0.75
CA GLY A 38 4.18 -22.03 0.07
C GLY A 38 4.73 -21.03 1.09
N GLU A 39 6.06 -20.96 1.27
CA GLU A 39 6.66 -20.00 2.20
C GLU A 39 6.38 -18.55 1.78
N PRO A 40 5.98 -17.67 2.69
CA PRO A 40 5.74 -16.28 2.36
C PRO A 40 7.04 -15.57 1.98
N VAL A 41 7.03 -14.90 0.83
CA VAL A 41 8.12 -14.03 0.39
C VAL A 41 7.91 -12.63 0.96
N ASP A 42 6.69 -12.11 0.83
CA ASP A 42 6.28 -10.88 1.51
C ASP A 42 5.85 -11.25 2.94
N GLN A 43 6.54 -10.78 3.99
CA GLN A 43 6.22 -11.10 5.38
C GLN A 43 5.01 -10.31 5.88
N VAL A 44 4.93 -9.04 5.47
CA VAL A 44 3.84 -8.13 5.78
C VAL A 44 3.34 -7.43 4.50
N ILE A 45 2.17 -6.81 4.57
CA ILE A 45 1.61 -6.08 3.42
C ILE A 45 2.54 -4.97 2.90
N ASP A 46 3.32 -4.36 3.80
CA ASP A 46 4.30 -3.35 3.44
C ASP A 46 5.38 -3.86 2.49
N ASP A 47 5.77 -5.14 2.61
CA ASP A 47 6.74 -5.76 1.70
C ASP A 47 6.16 -5.86 0.28
N THR A 48 4.86 -6.18 0.16
CA THR A 48 4.14 -6.15 -1.11
C THR A 48 4.18 -4.74 -1.72
N TRP A 49 3.91 -3.69 -0.92
CA TRP A 49 3.97 -2.32 -1.41
C TRP A 49 5.36 -1.91 -1.86
N GLN A 50 6.40 -2.23 -1.09
CA GLN A 50 7.80 -1.96 -1.47
C GLN A 50 8.19 -2.66 -2.76
N ARG A 51 7.81 -3.94 -2.92
CA ARG A 51 8.11 -4.72 -4.12
C ARG A 51 7.41 -4.15 -5.36
N VAL A 52 6.13 -3.79 -5.23
CA VAL A 52 5.38 -3.16 -6.33
C VAL A 52 5.97 -1.78 -6.67
N ALA A 53 6.24 -0.92 -5.68
CA ALA A 53 6.86 0.38 -5.90
C ALA A 53 8.21 0.27 -6.62
N ARG A 54 9.03 -0.74 -6.26
CA ARG A 54 10.32 -0.99 -6.91
C ARG A 54 10.14 -1.43 -8.36
N ALA A 55 9.22 -2.37 -8.62
CA ALA A 55 8.94 -2.84 -9.97
C ALA A 55 8.38 -1.73 -10.87
N LEU A 56 7.56 -0.83 -10.32
CA LEU A 56 7.04 0.34 -11.05
C LEU A 56 8.13 1.36 -11.38
N ALA A 57 9.12 1.52 -10.50
CA ALA A 57 10.21 2.46 -10.70
C ALA A 57 11.35 1.90 -11.57
N GLU A 58 11.50 0.58 -11.68
CA GLU A 58 12.58 -0.08 -12.41
C GLU A 58 12.77 0.37 -13.88
N PRO A 59 11.72 0.61 -14.67
CA PRO A 59 11.84 1.05 -16.07
C PRO A 59 12.43 2.45 -16.24
N GLU A 60 12.58 3.24 -15.17
CA GLU A 60 13.10 4.60 -15.25
C GLU A 60 14.55 4.65 -15.74
N ALA A 61 14.84 5.69 -16.53
CA ALA A 61 16.07 5.78 -17.32
C ALA A 61 17.35 5.95 -16.49
N THR A 62 17.26 6.55 -15.30
CA THR A 62 18.43 6.83 -14.46
C THR A 62 18.22 6.34 -13.03
N PRO A 63 19.29 5.98 -12.30
CA PRO A 63 19.19 5.58 -10.90
C PRO A 63 18.49 6.63 -10.01
N GLU A 64 18.69 7.91 -10.29
CA GLU A 64 18.08 9.03 -9.56
C GLU A 64 16.57 9.06 -9.79
N LYS A 65 16.13 8.87 -11.04
CA LYS A 65 14.69 8.78 -11.37
C LYS A 65 14.05 7.53 -10.77
N ARG A 66 14.74 6.38 -10.79
CA ARG A 66 14.27 5.15 -10.13
C ARG A 66 14.05 5.40 -8.64
N LYS A 67 15.01 6.02 -7.95
CA LYS A 67 14.88 6.36 -6.53
C LYS A 67 13.73 7.35 -6.29
N TYR A 68 13.68 8.42 -7.07
CA TYR A 68 12.64 9.44 -6.95
C TYR A 68 11.23 8.86 -7.09
N TRP A 69 11.00 8.01 -8.09
CA TRP A 69 9.69 7.41 -8.31
C TRP A 69 9.37 6.28 -7.34
N PHE A 70 10.36 5.47 -6.95
CA PHE A 70 10.19 4.45 -5.91
C PHE A 70 9.63 5.05 -4.62
N GLU A 71 10.24 6.13 -4.11
CA GLU A 71 9.82 6.80 -2.88
C GLU A 71 8.37 7.31 -2.99
N ARG A 72 7.99 7.86 -4.15
CA ARG A 72 6.65 8.39 -4.40
C ARG A 72 5.59 7.31 -4.55
N PHE A 73 5.89 6.23 -5.26
CA PHE A 73 4.98 5.08 -5.38
C PHE A 73 4.77 4.40 -4.03
N LEU A 74 5.85 4.20 -3.28
CA LEU A 74 5.76 3.61 -1.94
C LEU A 74 4.94 4.48 -1.00
N TRP A 75 5.16 5.81 -1.02
CA TRP A 75 4.33 6.75 -0.28
C TRP A 75 2.86 6.61 -0.65
N ALA A 76 2.53 6.58 -1.95
CA ALA A 76 1.16 6.51 -2.42
C ALA A 76 0.47 5.18 -2.05
N LEU A 77 1.19 4.07 -2.05
CA LEU A 77 0.66 2.75 -1.69
C LEU A 77 0.36 2.59 -0.19
N ARG A 78 1.01 3.39 0.66
CA ARG A 78 0.82 3.40 2.12
C ARG A 78 -0.29 4.35 2.58
N ARG A 79 -0.99 5.02 1.65
CA ARG A 79 -1.97 6.07 1.99
C ARG A 79 -3.35 5.56 2.33
#